data_AF-A0A660QUR9-F1
#
_entry.id   AF-A0A660QUR9-F1
#
_cell.length_a   1.000
_cell.length_b   1.000
_cell.length_c   1.000
_cell.angle_alpha   90.00
_cell.angle_beta   90.00
_cell.angle_gamma   90.00
#
_symmetry.space_group_name_H-M   'P 1'
#
loop_
_entity.id
_entity.type
_entity.pdbx_description
1 polymer ?
#
loop_
_entity_poly.entity_id
_entity_poly.type
_entity_poly.pdbx_seq_one_letter_code
_entity_poly.pdbx_strand_id
1 'polypeptide(L)'
;MTYVGMSLIALVVAVTLFLVLIPFGQPRVEVQEIHPFPKVEIFSPFKHVIEGLKTLAERLLLYKKIIGASSNAAFFLSHGFSVVECRDLPSYKEILSYVTKELGRKPEEHSATIEIGGSKKIAQTGFTYGGIAFLYRPKIIVSGEGNVLKSGSDVARAVVSSLNGDAPRVNIRESDEGLLKMLYEFASKYNVVMVGG
;
A
#
# COMPACT_ATOMS: atom_id res chain seq x y z
N MET A 1 30.17 -26.25 -12.90
CA MET A 1 29.35 -25.19 -13.53
C MET A 1 29.78 -23.86 -12.96
N THR A 2 30.18 -22.89 -13.78
CA THR A 2 30.60 -21.56 -13.31
C THR A 2 29.38 -20.77 -12.81
N TYR A 3 29.58 -19.88 -11.83
CA TYR A 3 28.53 -19.01 -11.27
C TYR A 3 27.75 -18.23 -12.34
N VAL A 4 28.42 -17.89 -13.45
CA VAL A 4 27.84 -17.22 -14.62
C VAL A 4 26.85 -18.12 -15.36
N GLY A 5 27.15 -19.43 -15.46
CA GLY A 5 26.24 -20.40 -16.09
C GLY A 5 24.97 -20.61 -15.28
N MET A 6 25.07 -20.69 -13.95
CA MET A 6 23.89 -20.84 -13.08
C MET A 6 23.00 -19.59 -13.05
N SER A 7 23.60 -18.40 -13.10
CA SER A 7 22.85 -17.14 -13.17
C SER A 7 22.15 -16.96 -14.52
N LEU A 8 22.76 -17.38 -15.63
CA LEU A 8 22.11 -17.37 -16.94
C LEU A 8 20.92 -18.33 -16.99
N ILE A 9 21.07 -19.54 -16.43
CA ILE A 9 20.00 -20.54 -16.38
C ILE A 9 18.85 -20.04 -15.48
N ALA A 10 19.15 -19.44 -14.33
CA ALA A 10 18.14 -18.85 -13.45
C ALA A 10 17.37 -17.70 -14.13
N LEU A 11 18.06 -16.86 -14.89
CA LEU A 11 17.43 -15.79 -15.68
C LEU A 11 16.53 -16.37 -16.76
N VAL A 12 17.00 -17.35 -17.53
CA VAL A 12 16.20 -18.01 -18.57
C VAL A 12 14.96 -18.65 -17.96
N VAL A 13 15.11 -19.41 -16.88
CA VAL A 13 14.00 -20.06 -16.18
C VAL A 13 12.98 -19.03 -15.68
N ALA A 14 13.43 -17.93 -15.06
CA ALA A 14 12.55 -16.86 -14.61
C ALA A 14 11.81 -16.17 -15.76
N VAL A 15 12.48 -15.92 -16.89
CA VAL A 15 11.86 -15.33 -18.09
C VAL A 15 10.83 -16.29 -18.71
N THR A 16 11.12 -17.59 -18.80
CA THR A 16 10.14 -18.59 -19.28
C THR A 16 8.94 -18.73 -18.35
N LEU A 17 9.16 -18.79 -17.02
CA LEU A 17 8.06 -18.82 -16.05
C LEU A 17 7.19 -17.56 -16.16
N PHE A 18 7.82 -16.40 -16.35
CA PHE A 18 7.12 -15.13 -16.54
C PHE A 18 6.28 -15.13 -17.83
N LEU A 19 6.82 -15.60 -18.95
CA LEU A 19 6.10 -15.68 -20.23
C LEU A 19 4.94 -16.69 -20.22
N VAL A 20 5.08 -17.80 -19.49
CA VAL A 20 4.05 -18.84 -19.41
C VAL A 20 2.92 -18.49 -18.44
N LEU A 21 3.19 -17.73 -17.36
CA LEU A 21 2.20 -17.42 -16.33
C LEU A 21 1.32 -16.18 -16.62
N ILE A 22 1.76 -15.25 -17.47
CA ILE A 22 0.97 -14.06 -17.86
C ILE A 22 -0.40 -14.40 -18.50
N PRO A 23 -0.53 -15.38 -19.42
CA PRO A 23 -1.83 -15.65 -20.05
C PRO A 23 -2.86 -16.34 -19.14
N PHE A 24 -2.49 -16.84 -17.96
CA PHE A 24 -3.42 -17.53 -17.05
C PHE A 24 -4.10 -16.61 -16.03
N GLY A 25 -3.69 -15.34 -15.91
CA GLY A 25 -4.14 -14.44 -14.85
C GLY A 25 -5.11 -13.33 -15.25
N GLN A 26 -5.54 -13.23 -16.52
CA GLN A 26 -6.43 -12.14 -16.95
C GLN A 26 -7.88 -12.61 -17.13
N PRO A 27 -8.87 -11.87 -16.59
CA PRO A 27 -10.27 -12.16 -16.84
C PRO A 27 -10.53 -12.04 -18.34
N ARG A 28 -11.08 -13.09 -18.94
CA ARG A 28 -11.59 -13.03 -20.31
C ARG A 28 -12.71 -11.98 -20.32
N VAL A 29 -12.42 -10.79 -20.83
CA VAL A 29 -13.47 -9.84 -21.18
C VAL A 29 -14.12 -10.38 -22.43
N GLU A 30 -15.25 -11.07 -22.28
CA GLU A 30 -16.16 -11.35 -23.39
C GLU A 30 -16.74 -10.02 -23.86
N VAL A 31 -16.14 -9.46 -24.91
CA VAL A 31 -16.81 -8.44 -25.72
C VAL A 31 -17.40 -9.15 -26.93
N GLN A 32 -18.67 -9.57 -26.84
CA GLN A 32 -19.45 -9.89 -28.03
C GLN A 32 -19.98 -8.58 -28.62
N GLU A 33 -19.25 -8.01 -29.57
CA GLU A 33 -19.80 -7.08 -30.55
C GLU A 33 -19.97 -7.83 -31.88
N ILE A 34 -21.21 -8.15 -32.24
CA ILE A 34 -21.52 -8.74 -33.55
C ILE A 34 -21.50 -7.61 -34.58
N HIS A 35 -20.41 -7.49 -35.33
CA HIS A 35 -20.30 -6.65 -36.52
C HIS A 35 -20.29 -7.49 -37.80
N PRO A 36 -20.83 -6.98 -38.93
CA PRO A 36 -21.07 -7.75 -40.15
C PRO A 36 -19.80 -8.16 -40.91
N PHE A 37 -18.62 -7.70 -40.50
CA PHE A 37 -17.33 -8.18 -40.99
C PHE A 37 -16.34 -8.26 -39.82
N PRO A 38 -15.66 -9.40 -39.59
CA PRO A 38 -14.68 -9.51 -38.51
C PRO A 38 -13.49 -8.60 -38.84
N LYS A 39 -13.32 -7.51 -38.07
CA LYS A 39 -12.05 -6.79 -38.04
C LYS A 39 -11.01 -7.76 -37.52
N VAL A 40 -10.14 -8.25 -38.39
CA VAL A 40 -8.98 -9.07 -37.99
C VAL A 40 -7.97 -8.12 -37.37
N GLU A 41 -8.06 -7.92 -36.06
CA GLU A 41 -7.02 -7.21 -35.30
C GLU A 41 -5.80 -8.13 -35.17
N ILE A 42 -4.73 -7.78 -35.88
CA ILE A 42 -3.45 -8.48 -35.77
C ILE A 42 -2.86 -8.15 -34.39
N PHE A 43 -3.12 -9.01 -33.41
CA PHE A 43 -2.53 -8.94 -32.09
C PHE A 43 -1.06 -9.36 -32.15
N SER A 44 -0.15 -8.40 -32.02
CA SER A 44 1.28 -8.70 -31.85
C SER A 44 1.56 -8.93 -30.37
N PRO A 45 1.92 -10.17 -29.94
CA PRO A 45 2.26 -10.44 -28.54
C PRO A 45 3.46 -9.60 -28.08
N PHE A 46 4.34 -9.18 -28.99
CA PHE A 46 5.48 -8.31 -28.69
C PHE A 46 5.07 -6.90 -28.28
N LYS A 47 3.98 -6.37 -28.85
CA LYS A 47 3.50 -5.03 -28.49
C LYS A 47 3.03 -5.00 -27.03
N HIS A 48 2.31 -6.02 -26.60
CA HIS A 48 1.86 -6.17 -25.21
C HIS A 48 3.01 -6.37 -24.23
N VAL A 49 4.04 -7.13 -24.62
CA VAL A 49 5.24 -7.31 -23.78
C VAL A 49 6.00 -5.99 -23.63
N ILE A 50 6.18 -5.23 -24.71
CA ILE A 50 6.87 -3.93 -24.68
C ILE A 50 6.07 -2.90 -23.88
N GLU A 51 4.76 -2.82 -24.09
CA GLU A 51 3.88 -1.95 -23.29
C GLU A 51 3.89 -2.35 -21.81
N GLY A 52 3.84 -3.65 -21.50
CA GLY A 52 3.96 -4.15 -20.13
C GLY A 52 5.30 -3.80 -19.46
N LEU A 53 6.42 -3.93 -20.19
CA LEU A 53 7.74 -3.51 -19.71
C LEU A 53 7.82 -1.99 -19.48
N LYS A 54 7.23 -1.19 -20.38
CA LYS A 54 7.16 0.26 -20.23
C LYS A 54 6.38 0.65 -18.97
N THR A 55 5.20 0.07 -18.77
CA THR A 55 4.39 0.30 -17.57
C THR A 55 5.11 -0.14 -16.29
N LEU A 56 5.83 -1.27 -16.33
CA LEU A 56 6.67 -1.71 -15.21
C LEU A 56 7.79 -0.71 -14.90
N ALA A 57 8.50 -0.22 -15.91
CA ALA A 57 9.56 0.77 -15.73
C ALA A 57 9.01 2.09 -15.16
N GLU A 58 7.87 2.56 -15.67
CA GLU A 58 7.18 3.75 -15.15
C GLU A 58 6.74 3.56 -13.69
N ARG A 59 6.20 2.39 -13.33
CA ARG A 59 5.84 2.05 -11.94
C ARG A 59 7.06 1.97 -11.02
N LEU A 60 8.16 1.36 -11.47
CA LEU A 60 9.41 1.27 -10.71
C LEU A 60 10.03 2.65 -10.46
N LEU A 61 10.01 3.52 -11.46
CA LEU A 61 10.43 4.91 -11.30
C LEU A 61 9.53 5.66 -10.31
N LEU A 62 8.22 5.47 -10.41
CA LEU A 62 7.26 6.05 -9.47
C LEU A 62 7.54 5.56 -8.04
N TYR A 63 7.73 4.26 -7.83
CA TYR A 63 8.10 3.69 -6.53
C TYR A 63 9.39 4.28 -5.98
N LYS A 64 10.44 4.37 -6.79
CA LYS A 64 11.72 4.97 -6.38
C LYS A 64 11.51 6.42 -5.92
N LYS A 65 10.71 7.20 -6.66
CA LYS A 65 10.40 8.58 -6.31
C LYS A 65 9.59 8.68 -5.02
N ILE A 66 8.62 7.78 -4.80
CA ILE A 66 7.82 7.72 -3.57
C ILE A 66 8.66 7.35 -2.35
N ILE A 67 9.54 6.35 -2.48
CA ILE A 67 10.50 5.98 -1.43
C ILE A 67 11.44 7.15 -1.10
N GLY A 68 11.83 7.93 -2.12
CA GLY A 68 12.62 9.14 -1.91
C GLY A 68 11.82 10.30 -1.29
N ALA A 69 10.51 10.36 -1.52
CA ALA A 69 9.64 11.42 -1.03
C ALA A 69 9.08 11.16 0.38
N SER A 70 9.02 9.90 0.82
CA SER A 70 8.53 9.53 2.15
C SER A 70 9.36 8.39 2.73
N SER A 71 9.93 8.62 3.91
CA SER A 71 10.76 7.65 4.63
C SER A 71 9.98 6.49 5.26
N ASN A 72 8.64 6.55 5.26
CA ASN A 72 7.76 5.71 6.10
C ASN A 72 6.56 5.11 5.34
N ALA A 73 6.78 4.57 4.14
CA ALA A 73 5.78 3.83 3.36
C ALA A 73 6.01 2.31 3.42
N ALA A 74 4.92 1.54 3.55
CA ALA A 74 4.92 0.09 3.40
C ALA A 74 4.31 -0.29 2.04
N PHE A 75 4.97 -1.19 1.32
CA PHE A 75 4.55 -1.64 -0.01
C PHE A 75 3.90 -3.02 0.09
N PHE A 76 2.68 -3.12 -0.42
CA PHE A 76 1.93 -4.37 -0.49
C PHE A 76 1.56 -4.67 -1.94
N LEU A 77 1.74 -5.93 -2.34
CA LEU A 77 1.24 -6.46 -3.60
C LEU A 77 -0.06 -7.20 -3.31
N SER A 78 -1.18 -6.77 -3.92
CA SER A 78 -2.48 -7.43 -3.77
C SER A 78 -3.09 -7.68 -5.15
N HIS A 79 -3.27 -8.96 -5.52
CA HIS A 79 -4.05 -9.44 -6.68
C HIS A 79 -4.04 -8.51 -7.90
N GLY A 80 -2.86 -8.22 -8.45
CA GLY A 80 -2.70 -7.43 -9.68
C GLY A 80 -2.66 -5.91 -9.49
N PHE A 81 -2.82 -5.41 -8.26
CA PHE A 81 -2.74 -4.01 -7.90
C PHE A 81 -1.62 -3.74 -6.88
N SER A 82 -0.99 -2.60 -7.09
CA SER A 82 0.08 -2.06 -6.26
C SER A 82 -0.52 -1.19 -5.16
N VAL A 83 -0.32 -1.55 -3.89
CA VAL A 83 -0.82 -0.77 -2.75
C VAL A 83 0.35 -0.22 -1.94
N VAL A 84 0.32 1.07 -1.67
CA VAL A 84 1.28 1.77 -0.81
C VAL A 84 0.52 2.25 0.41
N GLU A 85 0.82 1.66 1.56
CA GLU A 85 0.22 2.08 2.82
C GLU A 85 1.20 2.93 3.61
N CYS A 86 0.85 4.20 3.82
CA CYS A 86 1.64 5.13 4.63
C CYS A 86 1.55 4.72 6.10
N ARG A 87 2.64 4.90 6.85
CA ARG A 87 2.66 4.63 8.30
C ARG A 87 2.08 5.77 9.13
N ASP A 88 2.24 7.00 8.67
CA ASP A 88 1.79 8.22 9.34
C ASP A 88 1.11 9.19 8.35
N LEU A 89 0.31 10.11 8.90
CA LEU A 89 -0.46 11.08 8.11
C LEU A 89 0.43 12.14 7.42
N PRO A 90 1.52 12.64 8.04
CA PRO A 90 2.47 13.53 7.36
C PRO A 90 3.03 12.92 6.07
N SER A 91 3.48 11.66 6.12
CA SER A 91 3.98 10.91 4.96
C SER A 91 2.93 10.82 3.85
N TYR A 92 1.67 10.53 4.20
CA TYR A 92 0.58 10.52 3.23
C TYR A 92 0.39 11.88 2.55
N LYS A 93 0.44 12.97 3.33
CA LYS A 93 0.31 14.35 2.81
C LYS A 93 1.48 14.74 1.91
N GLU A 94 2.69 14.30 2.20
CA GLU A 94 3.86 14.52 1.35
C GLU A 94 3.68 13.87 -0.02
N ILE A 95 3.25 12.60 -0.05
CA ILE A 95 3.00 11.88 -1.30
C ILE A 95 1.84 12.53 -2.07
N LEU A 96 0.75 12.90 -1.40
CA LEU A 96 -0.38 13.62 -2.00
C LEU A 96 0.06 14.94 -2.63
N SER A 97 0.91 15.70 -1.94
CA SER A 97 1.47 16.97 -2.43
C SER A 97 2.34 16.75 -3.66
N TYR A 98 3.21 15.73 -3.64
CA TYR A 98 4.03 15.35 -4.77
C TYR A 98 3.18 15.00 -6.00
N VAL A 99 2.18 14.14 -5.82
CA VAL A 99 1.28 13.72 -6.92
C VAL A 99 0.46 14.91 -7.44
N THR A 100 0.02 15.80 -6.57
CA THR A 100 -0.71 17.02 -6.96
C THR A 100 0.15 17.92 -7.86
N LYS A 101 1.45 18.05 -7.56
CA LYS A 101 2.39 18.82 -8.39
C LYS A 101 2.62 18.17 -9.75
N GLU A 102 2.77 16.84 -9.80
CA GLU A 102 2.97 16.10 -11.05
C GLU A 102 1.72 16.15 -11.95
N LEU A 103 0.53 16.05 -11.37
CA LEU A 103 -0.74 16.09 -12.10
C LEU A 103 -1.22 17.50 -12.46
N GLY A 104 -0.71 18.54 -11.78
CA GLY A 104 -1.26 19.90 -11.84
C GLY A 104 -2.66 20.04 -11.23
N ARG A 105 -3.20 18.98 -10.63
CA ARG A 105 -4.50 18.94 -9.94
C ARG A 105 -4.47 17.96 -8.79
N LYS A 106 -5.33 18.18 -7.81
CA LYS A 106 -5.48 17.27 -6.67
C LYS A 106 -6.13 15.96 -7.14
N PRO A 107 -5.57 14.78 -6.82
CA PRO A 107 -6.22 13.50 -7.13
C PRO A 107 -7.48 13.34 -6.28
N GLU A 108 -8.42 12.53 -6.77
CA GLU A 108 -9.64 12.19 -6.03
C GLU A 108 -9.29 11.32 -4.83
N GLU A 109 -9.64 11.79 -3.63
CA GLU A 109 -9.40 11.09 -2.36
C GLU A 109 -10.70 10.50 -1.84
N HIS A 110 -10.65 9.22 -1.44
CA HIS A 110 -11.73 8.57 -0.71
C HIS A 110 -11.35 8.51 0.77
N SER A 111 -12.11 9.22 1.61
CA SER A 111 -11.84 9.32 3.06
C SER A 111 -13.01 8.82 3.89
N ALA A 112 -12.73 7.94 4.85
CA ALA A 112 -13.64 7.57 5.92
C ALA A 112 -13.25 8.32 7.20
N THR A 113 -14.24 8.89 7.89
CA THR A 113 -14.02 9.62 9.15
C THR A 113 -14.88 9.05 10.26
N ILE A 114 -14.38 9.13 11.49
CA ILE A 114 -15.10 8.81 12.72
C ILE A 114 -15.20 10.05 13.60
N GLU A 115 -16.29 10.18 14.35
CA GLU A 115 -16.50 11.28 15.27
C GLU A 115 -16.22 10.84 16.71
N ILE A 116 -15.29 11.51 17.38
CA ILE A 116 -14.90 11.24 18.76
C ILE A 116 -14.85 12.56 19.52
N GLY A 117 -15.67 12.68 20.57
CA GLY A 117 -15.71 13.86 21.43
C GLY A 117 -16.02 15.16 20.66
N GLY A 118 -16.87 15.10 19.63
CA GLY A 118 -17.22 16.24 18.77
C GLY A 118 -16.15 16.60 17.73
N SER A 119 -15.06 15.82 17.62
CA SER A 119 -14.02 16.01 16.62
C SER A 119 -14.02 14.89 15.58
N LYS A 120 -13.97 15.26 14.29
CA LYS A 120 -13.83 14.31 13.19
C LYS A 120 -12.37 13.88 13.05
N LYS A 121 -12.13 12.57 13.08
CA LYS A 121 -10.82 11.93 12.89
C LYS A 121 -10.82 11.11 11.61
N ILE A 122 -9.68 11.06 10.93
CA ILE A 122 -9.51 10.27 9.71
C ILE A 122 -9.31 8.81 10.13
N ALA A 123 -10.26 7.96 9.77
CA ALA A 123 -10.18 6.52 10.02
C ALA A 123 -9.47 5.80 8.86
N GLN A 124 -9.67 6.30 7.64
CA GLN A 124 -8.95 5.84 6.46
C GLN A 124 -8.99 6.96 5.41
N THR A 125 -7.92 7.13 4.64
CA THR A 125 -7.97 7.94 3.43
C THR A 125 -7.08 7.31 2.35
N GLY A 126 -7.38 7.60 1.09
CA GLY A 126 -6.53 7.15 0.00
C GLY A 126 -6.93 7.68 -1.36
N PHE A 127 -6.01 7.54 -2.30
CA PHE A 127 -6.19 7.93 -3.70
C PHE A 127 -5.45 6.96 -4.62
N THR A 128 -5.74 6.99 -5.92
CA THR A 128 -5.04 6.18 -6.92
C THR A 128 -4.25 7.06 -7.88
N TYR A 129 -3.01 6.68 -8.17
CA TYR A 129 -2.16 7.34 -9.16
C TYR A 129 -1.26 6.32 -9.87
N GLY A 130 -1.21 6.36 -11.20
CA GLY A 130 -0.36 5.45 -12.00
C GLY A 130 -0.67 3.95 -11.84
N GLY A 131 -1.91 3.61 -11.48
CA GLY A 131 -2.31 2.22 -11.15
C GLY A 131 -1.82 1.73 -9.77
N ILE A 132 -1.38 2.66 -8.92
CA ILE A 132 -0.97 2.41 -7.54
C ILE A 132 -1.97 3.08 -6.60
N ALA A 133 -2.50 2.32 -5.64
CA ALA A 133 -3.36 2.85 -4.59
C ALA A 133 -2.53 3.30 -3.39
N PHE A 134 -2.66 4.56 -2.99
CA PHE A 134 -2.03 5.13 -1.81
C PHE A 134 -3.06 5.19 -0.69
N LEU A 135 -2.76 4.55 0.43
CA LEU A 135 -3.66 4.41 1.56
C LEU A 135 -3.00 4.92 2.84
N TYR A 136 -3.79 5.55 3.68
CA TYR A 136 -3.44 5.86 5.06
C TYR A 136 -4.52 5.32 5.99
N ARG A 137 -4.08 4.68 7.06
CA ARG A 137 -4.90 4.30 8.21
C ARG A 137 -4.12 4.64 9.49
N PRO A 138 -4.78 5.14 10.54
CA PRO A 138 -4.17 5.31 11.86
C PRO A 138 -3.50 4.01 12.30
N LYS A 139 -2.25 4.11 12.77
CA LYS A 139 -1.47 2.95 13.18
C LYS A 139 -0.88 3.11 14.57
N ILE A 140 -0.73 1.99 15.26
CA ILE A 140 0.07 1.86 16.48
C ILE A 140 1.13 0.80 16.20
N ILE A 141 2.40 1.14 16.43
CA ILE A 141 3.52 0.24 16.23
C ILE A 141 3.72 -0.52 17.53
N VAL A 142 3.56 -1.84 17.50
CA VAL A 142 3.79 -2.72 18.65
C VAL A 142 5.13 -3.40 18.49
N SER A 143 6.08 -3.16 19.39
CA SER A 143 7.41 -3.75 19.34
C SER A 143 7.98 -4.01 20.74
N GLY A 144 9.21 -4.51 20.83
CA GLY A 144 9.93 -4.62 22.11
C GLY A 144 10.48 -3.30 22.64
N GLU A 145 10.21 -2.19 21.95
CA GLU A 145 10.70 -0.84 22.27
C GLU A 145 9.54 0.16 22.25
N GLY A 146 9.71 1.33 22.87
CA GLY A 146 8.70 2.39 22.89
C GLY A 146 8.05 2.58 24.25
N ASN A 147 6.84 3.14 24.26
CA ASN A 147 6.17 3.51 25.50
C ASN A 147 5.61 2.28 26.20
N VAL A 148 5.94 2.13 27.48
CA VAL A 148 5.37 1.11 28.37
C VAL A 148 4.04 1.63 28.92
N LEU A 149 2.97 0.85 28.74
CA LEU A 149 1.65 1.18 29.25
C LEU A 149 1.60 0.91 30.75
N LYS A 150 1.31 1.95 31.55
CA LYS A 150 1.20 1.85 33.02
C LYS A 150 -0.22 2.06 33.52
N SER A 151 -1.08 2.62 32.68
CA SER A 151 -2.47 2.96 33.02
C SER A 151 -3.37 2.95 31.79
N GLY A 152 -4.69 2.89 32.02
CA GLY A 152 -5.68 3.09 30.94
C GLY A 152 -5.56 4.46 30.26
N SER A 153 -4.98 5.46 30.93
CA SER A 153 -4.72 6.77 30.32
C SER A 153 -3.65 6.72 29.22
N ASP A 154 -2.65 5.84 29.37
CA ASP A 154 -1.60 5.63 28.37
C ASP A 154 -2.16 4.93 27.13
N VAL A 155 -3.07 3.96 27.33
CA VAL A 155 -3.82 3.30 26.26
C VAL A 155 -4.61 4.32 25.45
N ALA A 156 -5.41 5.15 26.13
CA ALA A 156 -6.20 6.20 25.49
C ALA A 156 -5.31 7.19 24.72
N ARG A 157 -4.16 7.58 25.30
CA ARG A 157 -3.19 8.47 24.66
C ARG A 157 -2.64 7.85 23.38
N ALA A 158 -2.24 6.58 23.39
CA ALA A 158 -1.73 5.90 22.20
C ALA A 158 -2.77 5.87 21.07
N VAL A 159 -4.03 5.57 21.39
CA VAL A 159 -5.13 5.54 20.41
C VAL A 159 -5.41 6.94 19.85
N VAL A 160 -5.50 7.95 20.72
CA VAL A 160 -5.78 9.33 20.29
C VAL A 160 -4.63 9.92 19.46
N SER A 161 -3.37 9.69 19.85
CA SER A 161 -2.21 10.08 19.05
C SER A 161 -2.26 9.44 17.65
N SER A 162 -2.61 8.16 17.58
CA SER A 162 -2.77 7.47 16.30
C SER A 162 -3.84 8.10 15.42
N LEU A 163 -5.01 8.40 15.99
CA LEU A 163 -6.12 9.06 15.30
C LEU A 163 -5.82 10.51 14.89
N ASN A 164 -4.84 11.15 15.53
CA ASN A 164 -4.37 12.48 15.16
C ASN A 164 -3.36 12.47 13.99
N GLY A 165 -2.88 11.30 13.57
CA GLY A 165 -1.95 11.18 12.45
C GLY A 165 -0.61 10.55 12.78
N ASP A 166 -0.32 10.32 14.07
CA ASP A 166 0.96 9.79 14.52
C ASP A 166 0.99 8.25 14.46
N ALA A 167 2.19 7.68 14.56
CA ALA A 167 2.38 6.23 14.69
C ALA A 167 3.09 5.90 16.02
N PRO A 168 2.40 6.01 17.18
CA PRO A 168 3.04 5.79 18.47
C PRO A 168 3.55 4.35 18.60
N ARG A 169 4.71 4.21 19.25
CA ARG A 169 5.34 2.93 19.55
C ARG A 169 4.98 2.47 20.96
N VAL A 170 4.52 1.24 21.09
CA VAL A 170 4.14 0.62 22.36
C VAL A 170 5.02 -0.60 22.61
N ASN A 171 5.63 -0.66 23.79
CA ASN A 171 6.44 -1.78 24.22
C ASN A 171 5.53 -2.91 24.75
N ILE A 172 5.38 -3.99 23.98
CA ILE A 172 4.51 -5.12 24.37
C ILE A 172 5.16 -6.08 25.37
N ARG A 173 6.47 -5.99 25.60
CA ARG A 173 7.19 -6.90 26.51
C ARG A 173 7.10 -6.44 27.97
N GLU A 174 7.11 -5.13 28.17
CA GLU A 174 7.12 -4.51 29.51
C GLU A 174 5.74 -3.98 29.94
N SER A 175 4.78 -3.90 29.02
CA SER A 175 3.42 -3.45 29.33
C SER A 175 2.59 -4.55 30.00
N ASP A 176 1.69 -4.15 30.88
CA ASP A 176 0.72 -5.05 31.51
C ASP A 176 -0.22 -5.68 30.46
N GLU A 177 -0.48 -6.99 30.60
CA GLU A 177 -1.29 -7.77 29.65
C GLU A 177 -2.74 -7.27 29.59
N GLY A 178 -3.31 -6.82 30.72
CA GLY A 178 -4.65 -6.23 30.77
C GLY A 178 -4.73 -4.91 29.99
N LEU A 179 -3.69 -4.08 30.07
CA LEU A 179 -3.60 -2.84 29.30
C LEU A 179 -3.39 -3.09 27.81
N LEU A 180 -2.61 -4.12 27.44
CA LEU A 180 -2.47 -4.53 26.05
C LEU A 180 -3.80 -5.01 25.47
N LYS A 181 -4.55 -5.85 26.19
CA LYS A 181 -5.88 -6.30 25.76
C LYS A 181 -6.82 -5.12 25.56
N MET A 182 -6.83 -4.17 26.49
CA MET A 182 -7.60 -2.93 26.36
C MET A 182 -7.19 -2.12 25.12
N LEU A 183 -5.89 -2.03 24.83
CA LEU A 183 -5.38 -1.41 23.60
C LEU A 183 -5.91 -2.11 22.34
N TYR A 184 -5.93 -3.45 22.30
CA TYR A 184 -6.53 -4.22 21.19
C TYR A 184 -8.01 -3.91 20.99
N GLU A 185 -8.78 -3.89 22.07
CA GLU A 185 -10.21 -3.59 22.02
C GLU A 185 -10.48 -2.18 21.51
N PHE A 186 -9.75 -1.17 22.02
CA PHE A 186 -9.91 0.21 21.56
C PHE A 186 -9.42 0.41 20.13
N ALA A 187 -8.28 -0.16 19.75
CA ALA A 187 -7.77 -0.05 18.40
C ALA A 187 -8.76 -0.63 17.39
N SER A 188 -9.31 -1.81 17.68
CA SER A 188 -10.35 -2.42 16.85
C SER A 188 -11.61 -1.56 16.78
N LYS A 189 -12.08 -1.02 17.90
CA LYS A 189 -13.29 -0.19 17.95
C LYS A 189 -13.17 1.09 17.11
N TYR A 190 -11.98 1.70 17.07
CA TYR A 190 -11.74 2.95 16.36
C TYR A 190 -11.04 2.76 15.00
N ASN A 191 -10.99 1.53 14.48
CA ASN A 191 -10.37 1.18 13.22
C ASN A 191 -8.89 1.62 13.11
N VAL A 192 -8.17 1.55 14.24
CA VAL A 192 -6.73 1.79 14.31
C VAL A 192 -6.01 0.45 14.11
N VAL A 193 -5.05 0.42 13.19
CA VAL A 193 -4.32 -0.79 12.83
C VAL A 193 -3.11 -0.97 13.74
N MET A 194 -2.98 -2.13 14.37
CA MET A 194 -1.74 -2.48 15.08
C MET A 194 -0.79 -3.21 14.15
N VAL A 195 0.46 -2.74 14.12
CA VAL A 195 1.50 -3.26 13.22
C VAL A 195 2.71 -3.65 14.05
N GLY A 196 3.22 -4.87 13.84
CA GLY A 196 4.47 -5.33 14.44
C GLY A 196 5.66 -4.50 13.94
N GLY A 197 6.47 -4.01 14.87
CA GLY A 197 7.72 -3.30 14.60
C GLY A 197 8.94 -4.22 14.59
#